data_AF-A0AAQ3QX04-F1
#
_entry.id   AF-A0AAQ3QX04-F1
#
_cell.length_a   1.000
_cell.length_b   1.000
_cell.length_c   1.000
_cell.angle_alpha   90.00
_cell.angle_beta   90.00
_cell.angle_gamma   90.00
#
_symmetry.space_group_name_H-M   'P 1'
#
loop_
_entity.id
_entity.type
_entity.pdbx_description
1 polymer ?
#
loop_
_entity_poly.entity_id
_entity_poly.type
_entity_poly.pdbx_seq_one_letter_code
_entity_poly.pdbx_strand_id
1 'polypeptide(L)'
;MRYQALYVLFGVIFLFLSASSVAFAVDDDELVEIDFEVISMKGTIRDLFYVNSDGNKIPLLAYEGSRSFEYTYKGGPILRLFSGDNVENATPVAEVNLAGAGPENLLLISPKSDGAYSALLLRDGAASHPLGSYRFFNFTDASVAVVANDSQHLLAPMSDNIVEVFPEDSSGTTCRIRVAIREEDTWRKLYANTWIGSSKSRYLAIIQRNESGKTTIRRIKDTL
;
A
#
# COMPACT_ATOMS: atom_id res chain seq x y z
N MET A 1 -39.54 69.54 41.17
CA MET A 1 -40.03 68.30 40.54
C MET A 1 -39.01 67.87 39.50
N ARG A 2 -38.20 66.87 39.81
CA ARG A 2 -37.09 66.40 38.97
C ARG A 2 -37.37 64.96 38.55
N TYR A 3 -37.37 64.73 37.24
CA TYR A 3 -37.30 63.43 36.59
C TYR A 3 -35.88 62.87 36.75
N GLN A 4 -35.72 61.60 37.14
CA GLN A 4 -34.61 60.77 36.67
C GLN A 4 -35.05 59.30 36.53
N ALA A 5 -34.73 58.76 35.36
CA ALA A 5 -35.17 57.51 34.79
C ALA A 5 -34.43 56.31 35.40
N LEU A 6 -35.19 55.21 35.55
CA LEU A 6 -34.73 53.90 35.98
C LEU A 6 -34.15 53.15 34.77
N TYR A 7 -32.84 52.94 34.74
CA TYR A 7 -32.20 52.10 33.72
C TYR A 7 -32.26 50.63 34.14
N VAL A 8 -32.95 49.83 33.32
CA VAL A 8 -32.97 48.36 33.38
C VAL A 8 -31.68 47.85 32.73
N LEU A 9 -30.82 47.18 33.50
CA LEU A 9 -29.61 46.54 33.00
C LEU A 9 -29.93 45.10 32.58
N PHE A 10 -30.06 44.88 31.27
CA PHE A 10 -30.12 43.54 30.66
C PHE A 10 -28.69 42.99 30.54
N GLY A 11 -28.35 41.98 31.34
CA GLY A 11 -27.12 41.22 31.20
C GLY A 11 -27.26 40.16 30.12
N VAL A 12 -26.66 40.39 28.95
CA VAL A 12 -26.48 39.36 27.91
C VAL A 12 -25.21 38.58 28.23
N ILE A 13 -25.38 37.34 28.69
CA ILE A 13 -24.28 36.39 28.85
C ILE A 13 -23.98 35.79 27.46
N PHE A 14 -22.89 36.24 26.84
CA PHE A 14 -22.32 35.57 25.67
C PHE A 14 -21.55 34.33 26.14
N LEU A 15 -22.15 33.16 25.95
CA LEU A 15 -21.47 31.87 26.03
C LEU A 15 -20.58 31.71 24.80
N PHE A 16 -19.30 31.99 24.94
CA PHE A 16 -18.29 31.57 23.97
C PHE A 16 -18.16 30.04 24.06
N LEU A 17 -18.75 29.32 23.10
CA LEU A 17 -18.31 27.96 22.78
C LEU A 17 -16.89 28.07 22.21
N SER A 18 -15.90 27.77 23.02
CA SER A 18 -14.56 27.45 22.53
C SER A 18 -14.63 26.12 21.80
N ALA A 19 -14.68 26.16 20.46
CA ALA A 19 -14.33 25.01 19.65
C ALA A 19 -12.84 24.71 19.89
N SER A 20 -12.57 23.66 20.68
CA SER A 20 -11.22 23.13 20.83
C SER A 20 -10.84 22.46 19.51
N SER A 21 -10.15 23.19 18.62
CA SER A 21 -9.42 22.55 17.53
C SER A 21 -8.30 21.74 18.15
N VAL A 22 -8.41 20.41 18.08
CA VAL A 22 -7.33 19.49 18.44
C VAL A 22 -6.22 19.71 17.42
N ALA A 23 -5.21 20.47 17.82
CA ALA A 23 -3.97 20.57 17.07
C ALA A 23 -3.24 19.23 17.24
N PHE A 24 -3.25 18.40 16.21
CA PHE A 24 -2.25 17.35 16.10
C PHE A 24 -0.90 18.06 16.08
N ALA A 25 -0.04 17.75 17.05
CA ALA A 25 1.36 18.14 16.99
C ALA A 25 1.95 17.39 15.80
N VAL A 26 1.93 18.06 14.64
CA VAL A 26 2.83 17.76 13.55
C VAL A 26 4.19 18.14 14.10
N ASP A 27 4.98 17.13 14.48
CA ASP A 27 6.41 17.34 14.73
C ASP A 27 6.96 18.15 13.55
N ASP A 28 7.91 19.05 13.82
CA ASP A 28 8.57 19.95 12.83
C ASP A 28 9.45 19.16 11.82
N ASP A 29 9.09 17.89 11.59
CA ASP A 29 9.60 16.97 10.61
C ASP A 29 9.24 17.45 9.20
N GLU A 30 10.17 17.24 8.28
CA GLU A 30 10.00 17.47 6.84
C GLU A 30 8.70 16.82 6.35
N LEU A 31 7.71 17.64 6.02
CA LEU A 31 6.48 17.17 5.41
C LEU A 31 6.80 16.57 4.04
N VAL A 32 6.26 15.37 3.81
CA VAL A 32 6.28 14.71 2.52
C VAL A 32 4.90 14.75 1.89
N GLU A 33 4.88 14.81 0.56
CA GLU A 33 3.67 14.65 -0.24
C GLU A 33 3.93 13.53 -1.25
N ILE A 34 3.09 12.50 -1.23
CA ILE A 34 3.22 11.34 -2.12
C ILE A 34 1.85 10.93 -2.66
N ASP A 35 1.87 10.46 -3.90
CA ASP A 35 0.74 9.75 -4.50
C ASP A 35 1.00 8.25 -4.47
N PHE A 36 -0.06 7.49 -4.14
CA PHE A 36 0.00 6.04 -4.08
C PHE A 36 -1.34 5.38 -4.35
N GLU A 37 -1.29 4.22 -5.02
CA GLU A 37 -2.41 3.29 -5.07
C GLU A 37 -2.22 2.18 -4.02
N VAL A 38 -3.27 1.40 -3.77
CA VAL A 38 -3.26 0.35 -2.75
C VAL A 38 -3.77 -0.97 -3.33
N ILE A 39 -3.12 -2.07 -2.95
CA ILE A 39 -3.59 -3.44 -3.21
C ILE A 39 -3.62 -4.20 -1.89
N SER A 40 -4.70 -4.94 -1.66
CA SER A 40 -4.72 -5.96 -0.61
C SER A 40 -4.20 -7.29 -1.15
N MET A 41 -3.31 -7.93 -0.40
CA MET A 41 -2.76 -9.25 -0.67
C MET A 41 -3.73 -10.38 -0.30
N LYS A 42 -4.73 -10.09 0.54
CA LYS A 42 -5.78 -11.03 0.98
C LYS A 42 -7.02 -10.28 1.46
N GLY A 43 -8.17 -10.55 0.84
CA GLY A 43 -9.46 -9.94 1.20
C GLY A 43 -9.53 -8.45 0.86
N THR A 44 -10.70 -7.97 0.48
CA THR A 44 -10.92 -6.52 0.34
C THR A 44 -11.03 -5.88 1.71
N ILE A 45 -10.25 -4.82 1.96
CA ILE A 45 -10.21 -4.08 3.24
C ILE A 45 -10.91 -2.73 3.05
N ARG A 46 -11.91 -2.43 3.89
CA ARG A 46 -12.79 -1.27 3.71
C ARG A 46 -12.77 -0.28 4.88
N ASP A 47 -12.20 -0.70 5.99
CA ASP A 47 -12.25 -0.04 7.30
C ASP A 47 -10.91 0.59 7.69
N LEU A 48 -10.03 0.84 6.70
CA LEU A 48 -8.77 1.54 6.89
C LEU A 48 -8.89 3.03 6.59
N PHE A 49 -8.07 3.82 7.27
CA PHE A 49 -7.90 5.23 6.99
C PHE A 49 -6.50 5.72 7.40
N TYR A 50 -6.12 6.90 6.90
CA TYR A 50 -4.99 7.67 7.41
C TYR A 50 -5.43 9.10 7.75
N VAL A 51 -4.56 9.84 8.42
CA VAL A 51 -4.77 11.26 8.75
C VAL A 51 -3.71 12.08 8.03
N ASN A 52 -4.14 13.09 7.28
CA ASN A 52 -3.23 14.00 6.58
C ASN A 52 -2.73 15.15 7.50
N SER A 53 -1.86 16.01 6.99
CA SER A 53 -1.30 17.15 7.71
C SER A 53 -2.34 18.16 8.22
N ASP A 54 -3.51 18.20 7.59
CA ASP A 54 -4.62 19.08 7.98
C ASP A 54 -5.51 18.45 9.07
N GLY A 55 -5.18 17.25 9.54
CA GLY A 55 -5.98 16.49 10.49
C GLY A 55 -7.20 15.80 9.87
N ASN A 56 -7.32 15.78 8.54
CA ASN A 56 -8.43 15.14 7.85
C ASN A 56 -8.27 13.63 7.83
N LYS A 57 -9.34 12.92 8.22
CA LYS A 57 -9.47 11.47 8.09
C LYS A 57 -9.77 11.10 6.63
N ILE A 58 -8.85 10.38 5.99
CA ILE A 58 -9.02 9.91 4.61
C ILE A 58 -9.25 8.40 4.59
N PRO A 59 -10.43 7.92 4.14
CA PRO A 59 -10.71 6.50 4.04
C PRO A 59 -9.87 5.85 2.93
N LEU A 60 -9.36 4.66 3.21
CA LEU A 60 -8.51 3.89 2.32
C LEU A 60 -9.16 2.52 2.04
N LEU A 61 -9.35 2.22 0.76
CA LEU A 61 -10.01 1.03 0.27
C LEU A 61 -9.00 0.19 -0.52
N ALA A 62 -8.64 -0.96 0.05
CA ALA A 62 -7.68 -1.87 -0.58
C ALA A 62 -8.42 -3.07 -1.16
N TYR A 63 -8.40 -3.21 -2.48
CA TYR A 63 -9.04 -4.33 -3.17
C TYR A 63 -8.12 -5.54 -3.24
N GLU A 64 -8.68 -6.73 -3.08
CA GLU A 64 -7.93 -7.96 -3.32
C GLU A 64 -7.65 -8.13 -4.82
N GLY A 65 -6.37 -8.10 -5.19
CA GLY A 65 -5.93 -8.43 -6.55
C GLY A 65 -6.19 -7.34 -7.61
N SER A 66 -6.59 -6.14 -7.21
CA SER A 66 -6.67 -4.97 -8.09
C SER A 66 -6.23 -3.71 -7.36
N ARG A 67 -5.72 -2.74 -8.11
CA ARG A 67 -5.36 -1.42 -7.60
C ARG A 67 -6.61 -0.66 -7.15
N SER A 68 -6.46 0.17 -6.13
CA SER A 68 -7.43 1.19 -5.76
C SER A 68 -7.41 2.36 -6.75
N PHE A 69 -8.19 3.40 -6.47
CA PHE A 69 -7.89 4.73 -7.02
C PHE A 69 -6.64 5.30 -6.33
N GLU A 70 -6.05 6.32 -6.94
CA GLU A 70 -4.88 7.02 -6.40
C GLU A 70 -5.26 7.86 -5.16
N TYR A 71 -4.41 7.81 -4.14
CA TYR A 71 -4.49 8.60 -2.92
C TYR A 71 -3.30 9.54 -2.82
N THR A 72 -3.55 10.76 -2.34
CA THR A 72 -2.50 11.73 -2.00
C THR A 72 -2.35 11.82 -0.49
N TYR A 73 -1.17 11.45 0.03
CA TYR A 73 -0.81 11.68 1.42
C TYR A 73 0.08 12.90 1.53
N LYS A 74 -0.27 13.80 2.45
CA LYS A 74 0.56 14.92 2.89
C LYS A 74 0.71 14.84 4.40
N GLY A 75 1.93 14.76 4.91
CA GLY A 75 2.18 14.58 6.34
C GLY A 75 3.63 14.25 6.64
N GLY A 76 3.91 13.73 7.83
CA GLY A 76 5.28 13.33 8.21
C GLY A 76 5.79 12.12 7.42
N PRO A 77 7.08 11.76 7.57
CA PRO A 77 7.72 10.70 6.78
C PRO A 77 7.23 9.28 7.10
N ILE A 78 6.31 9.11 8.06
CA ILE A 78 5.70 7.83 8.43
C ILE A 78 4.20 7.89 8.16
N LEU A 79 3.74 7.14 7.16
CA LEU A 79 2.32 6.90 6.94
C LEU A 79 1.80 5.93 8.00
N ARG A 80 0.84 6.38 8.79
CA ARG A 80 0.14 5.56 9.79
C ARG A 80 -1.24 5.20 9.29
N LEU A 81 -1.53 3.90 9.28
CA LEU A 81 -2.83 3.37 8.96
C LEU A 81 -3.55 2.97 10.23
N PHE A 82 -4.83 3.30 10.30
CA PHE A 82 -5.71 3.02 11.43
C PHE A 82 -6.92 2.23 10.93
N SER A 83 -7.51 1.41 11.80
CA SER A 83 -8.79 0.75 11.52
C SER A 83 -9.92 1.33 12.37
N GLY A 84 -11.13 1.32 11.81
CA GLY A 84 -12.36 1.74 12.50
C GLY A 84 -12.63 3.25 12.46
N ASP A 85 -13.36 3.73 13.46
CA ASP A 85 -13.97 5.07 13.39
C ASP A 85 -13.27 6.17 14.17
N ASN A 86 -12.54 5.82 15.24
CA ASN A 86 -11.98 6.80 16.17
C ASN A 86 -10.45 6.88 16.07
N VAL A 87 -9.90 8.10 16.09
CA VAL A 87 -8.46 8.37 16.04
C VAL A 87 -7.90 8.72 17.42
N GLU A 88 -8.73 9.31 18.31
CA GLU A 88 -8.25 10.03 19.50
C GLU A 88 -7.47 9.17 20.51
N ASN A 89 -7.53 7.83 20.40
CA ASN A 89 -6.69 6.91 21.16
C ASN A 89 -6.33 5.65 20.36
N ALA A 90 -6.38 5.72 19.02
CA ALA A 90 -6.13 4.56 18.18
C ALA A 90 -4.64 4.29 18.05
N THR A 91 -4.23 3.04 18.29
CA THR A 91 -2.91 2.58 17.89
C THR A 91 -2.93 2.29 16.38
N PRO A 92 -1.94 2.74 15.61
CA PRO A 92 -1.85 2.39 14.20
C PRO A 92 -1.84 0.87 14.01
N VAL A 93 -2.64 0.38 13.05
CA VAL A 93 -2.66 -1.04 12.67
C VAL A 93 -1.57 -1.38 11.65
N ALA A 94 -0.96 -0.36 11.04
CA ALA A 94 0.30 -0.45 10.30
C ALA A 94 1.00 0.91 10.24
N GLU A 95 2.32 0.86 10.11
CA GLU A 95 3.16 2.04 9.86
C GLU A 95 4.08 1.75 8.68
N VAL A 96 4.28 2.77 7.84
CA VAL A 96 5.07 2.66 6.61
C VAL A 96 6.01 3.84 6.53
N ASN A 97 7.31 3.55 6.42
CA ASN A 97 8.30 4.58 6.19
C ASN A 97 8.26 5.02 4.72
N LEU A 98 8.06 6.32 4.50
CA LEU A 98 7.98 6.94 3.18
C LEU A 98 9.33 7.42 2.66
N ALA A 99 10.41 7.23 3.42
CA ALA A 99 11.76 7.54 2.98
C ALA A 99 12.08 6.82 1.67
N GLY A 100 12.42 7.60 0.64
CA GLY A 100 12.71 7.07 -0.69
C GLY A 100 11.48 6.71 -1.52
N ALA A 101 10.28 7.18 -1.16
CA ALA A 101 9.13 7.18 -2.07
C ALA A 101 9.47 7.85 -3.41
N GLY A 102 8.86 7.35 -4.49
CA GLY A 102 8.96 7.93 -5.83
C GLY A 102 7.76 8.84 -6.15
N PRO A 103 7.66 9.34 -7.38
CA PRO A 103 6.49 10.10 -7.83
C PRO A 103 5.22 9.24 -7.93
N GLU A 104 5.38 7.94 -8.25
CA GLU A 104 4.28 6.99 -8.37
C GLU A 104 4.59 5.80 -7.47
N ASN A 105 3.69 5.51 -6.51
CA ASN A 105 3.90 4.47 -5.52
C ASN A 105 2.73 3.48 -5.45
N LEU A 106 3.03 2.29 -4.96
CA LEU A 106 2.05 1.25 -4.68
C LEU A 106 2.24 0.75 -3.26
N LEU A 107 1.16 0.80 -2.48
CA LEU A 107 1.09 0.27 -1.14
C LEU A 107 0.49 -1.13 -1.15
N LEU A 108 1.30 -2.14 -0.79
CA LEU A 108 0.83 -3.51 -0.59
C LEU A 108 0.44 -3.71 0.87
N ILE A 109 -0.80 -4.13 1.10
CA ILE A 109 -1.32 -4.40 2.46
C ILE A 109 -1.64 -5.89 2.60
N SER A 110 -1.15 -6.50 3.67
CA SER A 110 -1.46 -7.89 4.02
C SER A 110 -1.98 -7.97 5.46
N PRO A 111 -3.15 -8.57 5.71
CA PRO A 111 -3.64 -8.77 7.07
C PRO A 111 -2.76 -9.74 7.85
N LYS A 112 -2.55 -9.45 9.14
CA LYS A 112 -1.90 -10.33 10.11
C LYS A 112 -2.96 -11.04 10.96
N SER A 113 -2.56 -12.11 11.65
CA SER A 113 -3.46 -12.93 12.48
C SER A 113 -3.97 -12.23 13.74
N ASP A 114 -3.28 -11.18 14.19
CA ASP A 114 -3.61 -10.39 15.38
C ASP A 114 -4.56 -9.21 15.07
N GLY A 115 -5.02 -9.08 13.82
CA GLY A 115 -5.86 -7.96 13.36
C GLY A 115 -5.07 -6.72 12.93
N ALA A 116 -3.74 -6.72 13.06
CA ALA A 116 -2.89 -5.70 12.47
C ALA A 116 -2.65 -5.97 10.97
N TYR A 117 -1.93 -5.07 10.31
CA TYR A 117 -1.51 -5.23 8.93
C TYR A 117 0.01 -5.19 8.80
N SER A 118 0.53 -5.87 7.78
CA SER A 118 1.82 -5.57 7.19
C SER A 118 1.57 -4.67 6.00
N ALA A 119 2.34 -3.59 5.89
CA ALA A 119 2.23 -2.67 4.77
C ALA A 119 3.63 -2.40 4.19
N LEU A 120 3.74 -2.39 2.87
CA LEU A 120 4.98 -2.15 2.13
C LEU A 120 4.73 -1.14 1.03
N LEU A 121 5.51 -0.06 1.02
CA LEU A 121 5.52 0.91 -0.08
C LEU A 121 6.51 0.46 -1.15
N LEU A 122 6.06 0.51 -2.40
CA LEU A 122 6.86 0.22 -3.57
C LEU A 122 6.87 1.45 -4.49
N ARG A 123 8.05 1.78 -5.04
CA ARG A 123 8.09 2.64 -6.23
C ARG A 123 7.48 1.87 -7.38
N ASP A 124 6.45 2.42 -8.00
CA ASP A 124 5.69 1.70 -9.02
C ASP A 124 5.42 2.56 -10.24
N GLY A 125 6.30 3.53 -10.48
CA GLY A 125 6.26 4.30 -11.71
C GLY A 125 6.85 3.61 -12.91
N ALA A 126 6.59 4.14 -14.10
CA ALA A 126 7.07 3.56 -15.37
C ALA A 126 8.60 3.37 -15.41
N ALA A 127 9.35 4.25 -14.74
CA ALA A 127 10.81 4.16 -14.63
C ALA A 127 11.28 2.97 -13.76
N SER A 128 10.48 2.58 -12.77
CA SER A 128 10.78 1.46 -11.86
C SER A 128 10.06 0.16 -12.22
N HIS A 129 9.03 0.23 -13.06
CA HIS A 129 8.22 -0.91 -13.46
C HIS A 129 7.66 -0.63 -14.87
N PRO A 130 8.47 -0.89 -15.91
CA PRO A 130 8.13 -0.52 -17.28
C PRO A 130 6.98 -1.37 -17.84
N LEU A 131 6.31 -0.87 -18.86
CA LEU A 131 5.30 -1.65 -19.59
C LEU A 131 5.90 -2.89 -20.23
N GLY A 132 5.09 -3.95 -20.33
CA GLY A 132 5.54 -5.23 -20.87
C GLY A 132 6.53 -5.94 -19.95
N SER A 133 6.43 -5.76 -18.63
CA SER A 133 7.33 -6.41 -17.67
C SER A 133 6.56 -7.13 -16.55
N TYR A 134 7.28 -8.00 -15.83
CA TYR A 134 6.81 -8.67 -14.63
C TYR A 134 7.71 -8.31 -13.45
N ARG A 135 7.16 -7.74 -12.38
CA ARG A 135 7.90 -7.55 -11.13
C ARG A 135 7.54 -8.64 -10.13
N PHE A 136 8.54 -9.42 -9.72
CA PHE A 136 8.36 -10.51 -8.77
C PHE A 136 8.73 -10.07 -7.35
N PHE A 137 7.87 -10.41 -6.40
CA PHE A 137 8.07 -10.17 -4.99
C PHE A 137 8.13 -11.49 -4.24
N ASN A 138 9.19 -11.70 -3.48
CA ASN A 138 9.34 -12.83 -2.58
C ASN A 138 9.07 -12.40 -1.14
N PHE A 139 7.84 -12.60 -0.68
CA PHE A 139 7.44 -12.41 0.71
C PHE A 139 7.56 -13.69 1.54
N THR A 140 8.41 -14.63 1.12
CA THR A 140 8.74 -15.80 1.92
C THR A 140 10.05 -15.60 2.67
N ASP A 141 10.22 -16.41 3.70
CA ASP A 141 11.43 -16.58 4.50
C ASP A 141 12.53 -17.40 3.79
N ALA A 142 12.26 -17.86 2.56
CA ALA A 142 13.16 -18.69 1.79
C ALA A 142 13.53 -18.04 0.46
N SER A 143 14.66 -18.45 -0.12
CA SER A 143 15.04 -18.01 -1.47
C SER A 143 14.10 -18.63 -2.50
N VAL A 144 13.75 -17.84 -3.52
CA VAL A 144 12.89 -18.27 -4.62
C VAL A 144 13.61 -18.09 -5.95
N ALA A 145 13.68 -19.14 -6.75
CA ALA A 145 14.16 -19.06 -8.12
C ALA A 145 12.96 -18.85 -9.05
N VAL A 146 13.04 -17.85 -9.91
CA VAL A 146 12.08 -17.56 -10.96
C VAL A 146 12.77 -17.72 -12.30
N VAL A 147 12.17 -18.51 -13.18
CA VAL A 147 12.54 -18.57 -14.59
C VAL A 147 11.37 -18.00 -15.38
N ALA A 148 11.64 -16.93 -16.12
CA ALA A 148 10.68 -16.29 -17.00
C ALA A 148 11.24 -16.32 -18.44
N ASN A 149 10.61 -17.14 -19.30
CA ASN A 149 11.19 -17.57 -20.57
C ASN A 149 12.59 -18.15 -20.36
N ASP A 150 13.62 -17.47 -20.86
CA ASP A 150 15.03 -17.88 -20.79
C ASP A 150 15.81 -17.13 -19.71
N SER A 151 15.19 -16.15 -19.05
CA SER A 151 15.79 -15.37 -17.97
C SER A 151 15.56 -16.05 -16.63
N GLN A 152 16.65 -16.25 -15.87
CA GLN A 152 16.63 -16.84 -14.53
C GLN A 152 17.02 -15.80 -13.49
N HIS A 153 16.21 -15.71 -12.43
CA HIS A 153 16.37 -14.77 -11.34
C HIS A 153 16.30 -15.51 -10.00
N LEU A 154 17.20 -15.15 -9.09
CA LEU A 154 17.18 -15.62 -7.71
C LEU A 154 16.70 -14.48 -6.83
N LEU A 155 15.57 -14.68 -6.16
CA LEU A 155 14.99 -13.76 -5.20
C LEU A 155 15.46 -14.16 -3.79
N ALA A 156 16.07 -13.22 -3.08
CA ALA A 156 16.37 -13.41 -1.67
C ALA A 156 15.07 -13.44 -0.84
N PRO A 157 15.09 -13.99 0.39
CA PRO A 157 13.97 -13.84 1.31
C PRO A 157 13.61 -12.37 1.48
N MET A 158 12.30 -12.07 1.54
CA MET A 158 11.79 -10.71 1.73
C MET A 158 12.33 -9.67 0.71
N SER A 159 12.60 -10.09 -0.52
CA SER A 159 13.14 -9.23 -1.57
C SER A 159 12.20 -9.10 -2.76
N ASP A 160 12.35 -8.04 -3.55
CA ASP A 160 11.76 -7.91 -4.87
C ASP A 160 12.83 -7.94 -5.96
N ASN A 161 12.47 -8.43 -7.15
CA ASN A 161 13.25 -8.19 -8.36
C ASN A 161 12.30 -7.89 -9.52
N ILE A 162 12.71 -6.94 -10.34
CA ILE A 162 12.07 -6.67 -11.61
C ILE A 162 12.63 -7.67 -12.62
N VAL A 163 11.72 -8.42 -13.25
CA VAL A 163 12.05 -9.29 -14.35
C VAL A 163 11.45 -8.66 -15.60
N GLU A 164 12.29 -7.96 -16.36
CA GLU A 164 11.91 -7.44 -17.65
C GLU A 164 11.70 -8.62 -18.60
N VAL A 165 10.43 -8.94 -18.86
CA VAL A 165 10.06 -9.93 -19.88
C VAL A 165 9.25 -9.23 -20.93
N PHE A 166 9.92 -8.73 -21.96
CA PHE A 166 9.24 -8.21 -23.14
C PHE A 166 8.47 -9.35 -23.81
N PRO A 167 7.13 -9.32 -23.87
CA PRO A 167 6.42 -10.20 -24.78
C PRO A 167 6.79 -9.73 -26.20
N GLU A 168 7.67 -10.47 -26.88
CA GLU A 168 8.09 -10.17 -28.25
C GLU A 168 6.91 -10.04 -29.21
N ASP A 169 7.16 -9.28 -30.27
CA ASP A 169 6.20 -8.58 -31.11
C ASP A 169 4.97 -9.38 -31.58
N SER A 170 3.82 -8.74 -31.39
CA SER A 170 2.60 -8.77 -32.21
C SER A 170 1.87 -10.09 -32.49
N SER A 171 2.38 -11.27 -32.11
CA SER A 171 1.70 -12.55 -32.41
C SER A 171 1.68 -13.59 -31.29
N GLY A 172 2.43 -13.40 -30.20
CA GLY A 172 2.55 -14.39 -29.12
C GLY A 172 2.75 -13.78 -27.75
N THR A 173 1.65 -13.41 -27.10
CA THR A 173 1.52 -12.76 -25.78
C THR A 173 1.83 -13.68 -24.60
N THR A 174 2.78 -14.61 -24.68
CA THR A 174 2.94 -15.65 -23.64
C THR A 174 4.34 -15.68 -23.05
N CYS A 175 4.42 -15.69 -21.73
CA CYS A 175 5.64 -15.90 -20.97
C CYS A 175 5.56 -17.23 -20.22
N ARG A 176 6.57 -18.10 -20.38
CA ARG A 176 6.67 -19.33 -19.60
C ARG A 176 7.28 -19.01 -18.25
N ILE A 177 6.51 -19.19 -17.18
CA ILE A 177 6.93 -18.93 -15.81
C ILE A 177 7.13 -20.25 -15.07
N ARG A 178 8.30 -20.43 -14.48
CA ARG A 178 8.59 -21.50 -13.53
C ARG A 178 9.13 -20.90 -12.25
N VAL A 179 8.64 -21.38 -11.11
CA VAL A 179 9.05 -20.90 -9.79
C VAL A 179 9.39 -22.10 -8.93
N ALA A 180 10.52 -22.00 -8.24
CA ALA A 180 10.96 -22.97 -7.24
C ALA A 180 11.36 -22.26 -5.95
N ILE A 181 11.17 -22.89 -4.81
CA ILE A 181 11.58 -22.40 -3.49
C ILE A 181 12.65 -23.30 -2.92
N ARG A 182 13.58 -22.72 -2.17
CA ARG A 182 14.61 -23.47 -1.46
C ARG A 182 14.10 -23.86 -0.07
N GLU A 183 14.01 -25.15 0.21
CA GLU A 183 13.62 -25.70 1.52
C GLU A 183 14.64 -26.77 1.92
N GLU A 184 15.19 -26.66 3.14
CA GLU A 184 16.10 -27.66 3.72
C GLU A 184 17.18 -28.13 2.73
N ASP A 185 17.81 -27.17 2.04
CA ASP A 185 18.84 -27.35 1.00
C ASP A 185 18.41 -28.00 -0.33
N THR A 186 17.13 -28.22 -0.55
CA THR A 186 16.60 -28.70 -1.83
C THR A 186 15.74 -27.64 -2.52
N TRP A 187 15.72 -27.67 -3.86
CA TRP A 187 14.81 -26.85 -4.64
C TRP A 187 13.52 -27.61 -4.92
N ARG A 188 12.40 -27.09 -4.43
CA ARG A 188 11.07 -27.63 -4.69
C ARG A 188 10.34 -26.78 -5.70
N LYS A 189 9.85 -27.40 -6.77
CA LYS A 189 8.99 -26.73 -7.75
C LYS A 189 7.71 -26.25 -7.08
N LEU A 190 7.44 -24.95 -7.16
CA LEU A 190 6.20 -24.32 -6.68
C LEU A 190 5.16 -24.19 -7.78
N TYR A 191 5.60 -23.71 -8.95
CA TYR A 191 4.72 -23.28 -10.01
C TYR A 191 5.39 -23.49 -11.36
N ALA A 192 4.61 -23.89 -12.37
CA ALA A 192 5.03 -23.92 -13.75
C ALA A 192 3.81 -23.70 -14.63
N ASN A 193 3.72 -22.57 -15.31
CA ASN A 193 2.63 -22.28 -16.22
C ASN A 193 3.03 -21.23 -17.26
N THR A 194 2.19 -21.06 -18.27
CA THR A 194 2.32 -19.98 -19.25
C THR A 194 1.39 -18.84 -18.85
N TRP A 195 1.95 -17.64 -18.73
CA TRP A 195 1.22 -16.41 -18.45
C TRP A 195 1.02 -15.59 -19.70
N ILE A 196 -0.21 -15.15 -19.93
CA ILE A 196 -0.49 -14.21 -21.02
C ILE A 196 -0.10 -12.79 -20.56
N GLY A 197 0.78 -12.14 -21.31
CA GLY A 197 1.25 -10.77 -21.11
C GLY A 197 0.89 -9.83 -22.28
N SER A 198 1.21 -8.55 -22.16
CA SER A 198 1.06 -7.57 -23.25
C SER A 198 2.14 -6.52 -23.08
N SER A 199 2.69 -6.00 -24.18
CA SER A 199 3.60 -4.86 -24.16
C SER A 199 2.96 -3.57 -23.66
N LYS A 200 1.62 -3.54 -23.51
CA LYS A 200 0.84 -2.40 -22.99
C LYS A 200 0.41 -2.56 -21.53
N SER A 201 0.86 -3.62 -20.85
CA SER A 201 0.50 -3.86 -19.45
C SER A 201 1.74 -4.27 -18.69
N ARG A 202 1.76 -4.01 -17.39
CA ARG A 202 2.77 -4.51 -16.47
C ARG A 202 2.11 -5.37 -15.40
N TYR A 203 2.89 -6.24 -14.77
CA TYR A 203 2.33 -7.29 -13.93
C TYR A 203 3.12 -7.44 -12.64
N LEU A 204 2.42 -7.53 -11.52
CA LEU A 204 3.01 -7.87 -10.23
C LEU A 204 2.83 -9.37 -9.98
N ALA A 205 3.88 -10.04 -9.55
CA ALA A 205 3.87 -11.44 -9.20
C ALA A 205 4.31 -11.61 -7.75
N ILE A 206 3.35 -11.84 -6.86
CA ILE A 206 3.55 -11.91 -5.42
C ILE A 206 3.68 -13.38 -5.02
N ILE A 207 4.81 -13.76 -4.45
CA ILE A 207 5.09 -15.10 -3.91
C ILE A 207 5.07 -15.01 -2.39
N GLN A 208 4.18 -15.77 -1.74
CA GLN A 208 3.96 -15.69 -0.30
C GLN A 208 3.51 -17.04 0.28
N ARG A 209 3.69 -17.25 1.59
CA ARG A 209 3.05 -18.35 2.32
C ARG A 209 1.62 -17.93 2.74
N ASN A 210 0.66 -18.81 2.54
CA ASN A 210 -0.69 -18.62 3.10
C ASN A 210 -0.75 -19.09 4.57
N GLU A 211 -1.92 -18.98 5.21
CA GLU A 211 -2.13 -19.41 6.60
C GLU A 211 -1.90 -20.90 6.84
N SER A 212 -2.06 -21.74 5.82
CA SER A 212 -1.76 -23.17 5.91
C SER A 212 -0.25 -23.48 5.75
N GLY A 213 0.60 -22.45 5.69
CA GLY A 213 2.04 -22.57 5.43
C GLY A 213 2.39 -22.91 3.98
N LYS A 214 1.41 -22.99 3.07
CA LYS A 214 1.62 -23.33 1.66
C LYS A 214 2.07 -22.10 0.89
N THR A 215 3.16 -22.22 0.14
CA THR A 215 3.59 -21.17 -0.77
C THR A 215 2.68 -21.06 -1.98
N THR A 216 2.29 -19.83 -2.31
CA THR A 216 1.42 -19.47 -3.43
C THR A 216 2.06 -18.37 -4.27
N ILE A 217 1.68 -18.30 -5.53
CA ILE A 217 2.00 -17.18 -6.42
C ILE A 217 0.72 -16.54 -6.91
N ARG A 218 0.64 -15.21 -6.81
CA ARG A 218 -0.48 -14.41 -7.28
C ARG A 218 0.02 -13.42 -8.33
N ARG A 219 -0.63 -13.40 -9.49
CA ARG A 219 -0.38 -12.42 -10.54
C ARG A 219 -1.45 -11.35 -10.51
N ILE A 220 -1.04 -10.09 -10.53
CA ILE A 220 -1.91 -8.93 -10.63
C ILE A 220 -1.54 -8.18 -11.90
N LYS A 221 -2.55 -7.89 -12.73
CA LYS A 221 -2.38 -7.10 -13.94
C LYS A 221 -2.58 -5.63 -13.60
N ASP A 222 -1.67 -4.81 -14.09
CA ASP A 222 -1.85 -3.38 -14.15
C ASP A 222 -2.27 -2.98 -15.57
N THR A 223 -3.44 -2.37 -15.66
CA THR A 223 -3.95 -1.73 -16.88
C THR A 223 -3.93 -0.23 -16.65
N LEU A 224 -2.91 0.43 -17.22
CA LEU A 224 -2.96 1.86 -17.50
C LEU A 224 -4.09 2.15 -18.51
#